data_AF-A0A7V2N1G5-F1
#
_entry.id   AF-A0A7V2N1G5-F1
#
_cell.length_a   1.000
_cell.length_b   1.000
_cell.length_c   1.000
_cell.angle_alpha   90.00
_cell.angle_beta   90.00
_cell.angle_gamma   90.00
#
_symmetry.space_group_name_H-M   'P 1'
#
loop_
_entity.id
_entity.type
_entity.pdbx_description
1 polymer ?
#
loop_
_entity_poly.entity_id
_entity_poly.type
_entity_poly.pdbx_seq_one_letter_code
_entity_poly.pdbx_strand_id
1 'polypeptide(L)'
;MGHLRSIKRSLDRARGGIESVRRRGRNRKGKHADVGEIDPKMSEILLAYAAEFLDLSESLEMDHDVLQIAAFCWNLSYMPDAEATAFLEKELLSKLGSGRRAQQYREFINAMVVRRCKMYPHVWRIIVDWELTDEGGGQARLLVSSMPIEGEVVSFQEPKHSQRGDG
;
A
#
# COMPACT_ATOMS: atom_id res chain seq x y z
N MET A 1 -12.01 9.47 -20.00
CA MET A 1 -10.99 8.57 -20.62
C MET A 1 -9.55 9.12 -20.65
N GLY A 2 -9.28 10.40 -20.35
CA GLY A 2 -7.90 10.94 -20.35
C GLY A 2 -7.07 10.53 -19.12
N HIS A 3 -7.67 10.61 -17.93
CA HIS A 3 -7.01 10.50 -16.62
C HIS A 3 -6.32 9.15 -16.35
N LEU A 4 -7.01 8.05 -16.66
CA LEU A 4 -6.50 6.68 -16.50
C LEU A 4 -5.18 6.43 -17.26
N ARG A 5 -4.96 7.13 -18.38
CA ARG A 5 -3.72 6.98 -19.17
C ARG A 5 -2.51 7.62 -18.48
N SER A 6 -2.69 8.62 -17.63
CA SER A 6 -1.57 9.23 -16.91
C SER A 6 -1.22 8.49 -15.63
N ILE A 7 -2.22 8.05 -14.86
CA ILE A 7 -1.97 7.17 -13.71
C ILE A 7 -1.25 5.92 -14.18
N LYS A 8 -1.69 5.31 -15.29
CA LYS A 8 -1.01 4.16 -15.90
C LYS A 8 0.44 4.45 -16.33
N ARG A 9 0.72 5.62 -16.92
CA ARG A 9 2.11 6.03 -17.25
C ARG A 9 2.97 6.25 -16.00
N SER A 10 2.41 6.81 -14.93
CA SER A 10 3.09 6.94 -13.64
C SER A 10 3.29 5.57 -12.98
N LEU A 11 2.33 4.65 -13.14
CA LEU A 11 2.40 3.27 -12.69
C LEU A 11 3.50 2.48 -13.43
N ASP A 12 3.57 2.62 -14.75
CA ASP A 12 4.59 1.98 -15.60
C ASP A 12 6.00 2.51 -15.24
N ARG A 13 6.12 3.82 -14.96
CA ARG A 13 7.35 4.42 -14.43
C ARG A 13 7.71 3.87 -13.05
N ALA A 14 6.75 3.79 -12.13
CA ALA A 14 6.96 3.25 -10.79
C ALA A 14 7.39 1.77 -10.83
N ARG A 15 6.73 0.95 -11.66
CA ARG A 15 7.09 -0.46 -11.87
C ARG A 15 8.53 -0.61 -12.39
N GLY A 16 8.93 0.19 -13.37
CA GLY A 16 10.30 0.20 -13.90
C GLY A 16 11.36 0.69 -12.90
N GLY A 17 11.04 1.72 -12.11
CA GLY A 17 11.91 2.24 -11.05
C GLY A 17 12.14 1.24 -9.92
N ILE A 18 11.07 0.61 -9.43
CA ILE A 18 11.10 -0.35 -8.32
C ILE A 18 11.87 -1.63 -8.69
N GLU A 19 11.71 -2.14 -9.91
CA GLU A 19 12.45 -3.32 -10.36
C GLU A 19 13.97 -3.06 -10.47
N SER A 20 14.34 -1.82 -10.82
CA SER A 20 15.74 -1.36 -10.87
C SER A 20 16.39 -1.25 -9.48
N VAL A 21 15.60 -1.02 -8.43
CA VAL A 21 16.05 -1.04 -7.02
C VAL A 21 16.16 -2.50 -6.54
N ARG A 22 15.17 -3.35 -6.85
CA ARG A 22 15.16 -4.77 -6.45
C ARG A 22 16.31 -5.59 -7.05
N ARG A 23 16.74 -5.30 -8.29
CA ARG A 23 17.90 -5.98 -8.93
C ARG A 23 19.24 -5.59 -8.32
N ARG A 24 19.39 -4.38 -7.78
CA ARG A 24 20.65 -3.91 -7.16
C ARG A 24 20.89 -4.45 -5.75
N GLY A 25 19.83 -4.73 -4.99
CA GLY A 25 19.93 -5.31 -3.64
C GLY A 25 20.52 -6.73 -3.59
N ARG A 26 20.43 -7.51 -4.68
CA ARG A 26 20.94 -8.89 -4.73
C ARG A 26 22.43 -9.03 -5.07
N ASN A 27 23.08 -7.97 -5.56
CA ASN A 27 24.44 -8.04 -6.12
C ASN A 27 25.53 -7.39 -5.25
N ARG A 28 25.27 -7.10 -3.97
CA ARG A 28 26.25 -6.49 -3.06
C ARG A 28 27.10 -7.55 -2.33
N LYS A 29 27.96 -8.24 -3.09
CA LYS A 29 29.26 -8.73 -2.60
C LYS A 29 30.33 -8.13 -3.51
N GLY A 30 30.71 -6.89 -3.25
CA GLY A 30 31.88 -6.28 -3.90
C GLY A 30 31.70 -4.81 -4.26
N LYS A 31 32.54 -3.99 -3.63
CA LYS A 31 32.94 -2.62 -3.97
C LYS A 31 31.89 -1.51 -3.79
N HIS A 32 32.19 -0.72 -2.76
CA HIS A 32 31.74 0.65 -2.56
C HIS A 32 31.90 1.47 -3.84
N ALA A 33 30.79 1.76 -4.48
CA ALA A 33 30.61 3.00 -5.23
C ALA A 33 29.54 3.79 -4.48
N ASP A 34 29.93 4.97 -4.04
CA ASP A 34 29.11 5.99 -3.38
C ASP A 34 28.07 6.55 -4.37
N VAL A 35 27.09 5.71 -4.71
CA VAL A 35 25.86 6.14 -5.38
C VAL A 35 24.85 6.25 -4.25
N GLY A 36 24.58 7.49 -3.83
CA GLY A 36 23.65 7.82 -2.76
C GLY A 36 22.44 6.90 -2.79
N GLU A 37 22.20 6.23 -1.66
CA GLU A 37 21.13 5.27 -1.50
C GLU A 37 19.81 5.94 -1.89
N ILE A 38 19.25 5.55 -3.04
CA ILE A 38 18.02 6.16 -3.56
C ILE A 38 16.89 5.67 -2.66
N ASP A 39 16.59 6.47 -1.65
CA ASP A 39 15.42 6.33 -0.80
C ASP A 39 14.16 6.29 -1.69
N PRO A 40 13.39 5.19 -1.69
CA PRO A 40 12.33 5.02 -2.65
C PRO A 40 11.20 6.02 -2.40
N LYS A 41 10.72 6.65 -3.48
CA LYS A 41 9.67 7.67 -3.42
C LYS A 41 8.34 7.02 -3.00
N MET A 42 7.77 7.50 -1.91
CA MET A 42 6.53 6.96 -1.37
C MET A 42 5.31 7.13 -2.29
N SER A 43 5.28 8.16 -3.15
CA SER A 43 4.24 8.32 -4.16
C SER A 43 4.27 7.22 -5.22
N GLU A 44 5.46 6.81 -5.67
CA GLU A 44 5.63 5.71 -6.62
C GLU A 44 5.27 4.36 -5.98
N ILE A 45 5.70 4.15 -4.73
CA ILE A 45 5.34 2.97 -3.95
C ILE A 45 3.82 2.86 -3.78
N LEU A 46 3.16 3.95 -3.37
CA LEU A 46 1.72 3.96 -3.11
C LEU A 46 0.93 3.66 -4.39
N LEU A 47 1.32 4.25 -5.53
CA LEU A 47 0.73 3.93 -6.83
C LEU A 47 0.92 2.47 -7.20
N ALA A 48 2.15 1.95 -7.10
CA ALA A 48 2.45 0.57 -7.44
C ALA A 48 1.74 -0.45 -6.51
N TYR A 49 1.53 -0.06 -5.25
CA TYR A 49 0.77 -0.84 -4.28
C TYR A 49 -0.73 -0.87 -4.60
N ALA A 50 -1.30 0.27 -5.00
CA ALA A 50 -2.71 0.42 -5.35
C ALA A 50 -3.05 0.03 -6.81
N ALA A 51 -2.04 -0.29 -7.61
CA ALA A 51 -2.09 -0.54 -9.05
C ALA A 51 -3.33 -1.30 -9.54
N GLU A 52 -3.56 -2.49 -8.98
CA GLU A 52 -4.62 -3.41 -9.43
C GLU A 52 -6.02 -2.85 -9.20
N PHE A 53 -6.16 -1.93 -8.25
CA PHE A 53 -7.44 -1.29 -7.93
C PHE A 53 -7.63 -0.02 -8.74
N LEU A 54 -6.56 0.73 -8.97
CA LEU A 54 -6.58 1.91 -9.85
C LEU A 54 -6.92 1.53 -11.29
N ASP A 55 -6.53 0.34 -11.75
CA ASP A 55 -6.91 -0.18 -13.07
C ASP A 55 -8.43 -0.43 -13.20
N LEU A 56 -9.15 -0.55 -12.08
CA LEU A 56 -10.60 -0.74 -12.02
C LEU A 56 -11.36 0.57 -11.78
N SER A 57 -10.67 1.65 -11.44
CA SER A 57 -11.27 2.96 -11.24
C SER A 57 -11.75 3.55 -12.58
N GLU A 58 -12.89 4.24 -12.55
CA GLU A 58 -13.44 4.92 -13.73
C GLU A 58 -13.39 6.45 -13.63
N SER A 59 -13.09 6.98 -12.43
CA SER A 59 -13.06 8.41 -12.13
C SER A 59 -11.93 8.78 -11.17
N LEU A 60 -11.56 10.06 -11.17
CA LEU A 60 -10.60 10.63 -10.22
C LEU A 60 -11.05 10.48 -8.77
N GLU A 61 -12.36 10.55 -8.52
CA GLU A 61 -12.95 10.32 -7.19
C GLU A 61 -12.73 8.88 -6.73
N MET A 62 -12.92 7.90 -7.62
CA MET A 62 -12.60 6.50 -7.32
C MET A 62 -11.10 6.28 -7.09
N ASP A 63 -10.25 6.94 -7.88
CA ASP A 63 -8.80 6.91 -7.66
C ASP A 63 -8.42 7.45 -6.28
N HIS A 64 -9.07 8.54 -5.87
CA HIS A 64 -8.91 9.12 -4.54
C HIS A 64 -9.31 8.12 -3.45
N ASP A 65 -10.47 7.47 -3.56
CA ASP A 65 -10.92 6.46 -2.60
C ASP A 65 -9.97 5.26 -2.52
N VAL A 66 -9.49 4.78 -3.68
CA VAL A 66 -8.52 3.69 -3.76
C VAL A 66 -7.22 4.05 -3.06
N LEU A 67 -6.68 5.26 -3.31
CA LEU A 67 -5.46 5.73 -2.67
C LEU A 67 -5.64 5.95 -1.17
N GLN A 68 -6.81 6.44 -0.73
CA GLN A 68 -7.14 6.58 0.68
C GLN A 68 -7.08 5.22 1.39
N ILE A 69 -7.73 4.21 0.82
CA ILE A 69 -7.75 2.86 1.39
C ILE A 69 -6.35 2.23 1.35
N ALA A 70 -5.60 2.45 0.27
CA ALA A 70 -4.23 1.97 0.15
C ALA A 70 -3.31 2.59 1.21
N ALA A 71 -3.34 3.91 1.40
CA ALA A 71 -2.57 4.60 2.42
C ALA A 71 -2.96 4.14 3.84
N PHE A 72 -4.26 3.93 4.05
CA PHE A 72 -4.78 3.38 5.31
C PHE A 72 -4.22 1.98 5.58
N CYS A 73 -4.35 1.04 4.64
CA CYS A 73 -3.83 -0.33 4.78
C CYS A 73 -2.29 -0.35 4.93
N TRP A 74 -1.60 0.57 4.26
CA TRP A 74 -0.16 0.74 4.40
C TRP A 74 0.23 1.06 5.85
N ASN A 75 -0.43 2.05 6.46
CA ASN A 75 -0.16 2.42 7.85
C ASN A 75 -0.57 1.32 8.84
N LEU A 76 -1.71 0.66 8.58
CA LEU A 76 -2.20 -0.43 9.40
C LEU A 76 -1.20 -1.60 9.50
N SER A 77 -0.40 -1.81 8.46
CA SER A 77 0.61 -2.87 8.42
C SER A 77 1.77 -2.73 9.42
N TYR A 78 1.87 -1.59 10.10
CA TYR A 78 2.85 -1.35 11.16
C TYR A 78 2.26 -1.44 12.56
N MET A 79 0.93 -1.57 12.68
CA MET A 79 0.28 -1.74 13.96
C MET A 79 0.33 -3.21 14.38
N PRO A 80 0.47 -3.51 15.68
CA PRO A 80 0.25 -4.85 16.21
C PRO A 80 -1.15 -5.37 15.86
N ASP A 81 -1.30 -6.68 15.60
CA ASP A 81 -2.57 -7.29 15.14
C ASP A 81 -3.78 -6.94 16.02
N ALA A 82 -3.59 -6.89 17.33
CA ALA A 82 -4.64 -6.53 18.28
C ALA A 82 -5.08 -5.06 18.13
N GLU A 83 -4.14 -4.15 17.94
CA GLU A 83 -4.41 -2.72 17.74
C GLU A 83 -5.01 -2.47 16.36
N ALA A 84 -4.49 -3.12 15.32
CA ALA A 84 -5.02 -3.06 13.97
C ALA A 84 -6.48 -3.53 13.94
N THR A 85 -6.78 -4.67 14.58
CA THR A 85 -8.14 -5.20 14.68
C THR A 85 -9.06 -4.25 15.43
N ALA A 86 -8.65 -3.76 16.59
CA ALA A 86 -9.45 -2.81 17.37
C ALA A 86 -9.74 -1.51 16.58
N PHE A 87 -8.75 -1.01 15.85
CA PHE A 87 -8.92 0.16 14.99
C PHE A 87 -9.92 -0.12 13.86
N LEU A 88 -9.80 -1.26 13.17
CA LEU A 88 -10.72 -1.66 12.11
C LEU A 88 -12.16 -1.79 12.58
N GLU A 89 -12.38 -2.45 13.72
CA GLU A 89 -13.72 -2.59 14.30
C GLU A 89 -14.34 -1.22 14.60
N LYS A 90 -13.56 -0.34 15.24
CA LYS A 90 -14.05 0.94 15.74
C LYS A 90 -14.32 1.95 14.63
N GLU A 91 -13.38 2.14 13.70
CA GLU A 91 -13.41 3.27 12.76
C GLU A 91 -14.08 2.93 11.43
N LEU A 92 -14.08 1.65 11.06
CA LEU A 92 -14.44 1.19 9.72
C LEU A 92 -15.64 0.26 9.71
N LEU A 93 -15.58 -0.82 10.50
CA LEU A 93 -16.63 -1.83 10.50
C LEU A 93 -17.88 -1.40 11.27
N SER A 94 -17.73 -0.53 12.27
CA SER A 94 -18.86 0.11 12.97
C SER A 94 -19.84 0.81 12.02
N LYS A 95 -19.36 1.34 10.89
CA LYS A 95 -20.17 2.01 9.86
C LYS A 95 -20.80 1.02 8.87
N LEU A 96 -20.21 -0.15 8.70
CA LEU A 96 -20.68 -1.21 7.79
C LEU A 96 -21.67 -2.16 8.47
N GLY A 97 -21.75 -2.14 9.81
CA GLY A 97 -22.55 -3.05 10.62
C GLY A 97 -21.98 -4.47 10.64
N SER A 98 -22.74 -5.42 11.20
CA SER A 98 -22.39 -6.84 11.16
C SER A 98 -23.01 -7.51 9.94
N GLY A 99 -22.23 -8.32 9.21
CA GLY A 99 -22.74 -9.06 8.06
C GLY A 99 -21.68 -9.44 7.04
N ARG A 100 -22.13 -10.08 5.96
CA ARG A 100 -21.26 -10.58 4.88
C ARG A 100 -20.36 -9.48 4.30
N ARG A 101 -20.91 -8.27 4.13
CA ARG A 101 -20.19 -7.13 3.57
C ARG A 101 -19.04 -6.66 4.47
N ALA A 102 -19.26 -6.61 5.78
CA ALA A 102 -18.23 -6.28 6.77
C ALA A 102 -17.10 -7.33 6.78
N GLN A 103 -17.46 -8.61 6.70
CA GLN A 103 -16.49 -9.71 6.61
C GLN A 103 -15.65 -9.63 5.34
N GLN A 104 -16.27 -9.40 4.18
CA GLN A 104 -15.57 -9.22 2.91
C GLN A 104 -14.60 -8.02 2.95
N TYR A 105 -15.01 -6.94 3.60
CA TYR A 105 -14.16 -5.76 3.76
C TYR A 105 -12.96 -6.04 4.67
N ARG A 106 -13.14 -6.79 5.76
CA ARG A 106 -12.05 -7.22 6.65
C ARG A 106 -11.04 -8.10 5.90
N GLU A 107 -11.52 -9.07 5.13
CA GLU A 107 -10.67 -9.94 4.30
C GLU A 107 -9.88 -9.14 3.27
N PHE A 108 -10.53 -8.16 2.64
CA PHE A 108 -9.88 -7.25 1.70
C PHE A 108 -8.73 -6.46 2.33
N ILE A 109 -8.96 -5.83 3.48
CA ILE A 109 -7.91 -5.09 4.21
C ILE A 109 -6.75 -6.01 4.61
N ASN A 110 -7.05 -7.20 5.14
CA ASN A 110 -6.03 -8.16 5.53
C ASN A 110 -5.18 -8.58 4.32
N ALA A 111 -5.80 -8.83 3.17
CA ALA A 111 -5.08 -9.15 1.94
C ALA A 111 -4.16 -7.99 1.50
N MET A 112 -4.63 -6.74 1.61
CA MET A 112 -3.84 -5.54 1.34
C MET A 112 -2.64 -5.42 2.28
N VAL A 113 -2.83 -5.56 3.60
CA VAL A 113 -1.74 -5.53 4.59
C VAL A 113 -0.69 -6.60 4.30
N VAL A 114 -1.12 -7.84 4.07
CA VAL A 114 -0.21 -8.95 3.72
C VAL A 114 0.54 -8.66 2.42
N ARG A 115 -0.14 -8.09 1.41
CA ARG A 115 0.47 -7.67 0.15
C ARG A 115 1.56 -6.62 0.37
N ARG A 116 1.32 -5.62 1.22
CA ARG A 116 2.33 -4.60 1.57
C ARG A 116 3.58 -5.27 2.13
N CYS A 117 3.42 -6.15 3.12
CA CYS A 117 4.55 -6.83 3.78
C CYS A 117 5.35 -7.69 2.79
N LYS A 118 4.70 -8.31 1.80
CA LYS A 118 5.36 -9.09 0.74
C LYS A 118 6.09 -8.21 -0.29
N MET A 119 5.51 -7.09 -0.68
CA MET A 119 6.06 -6.23 -1.73
C MET A 119 7.18 -5.31 -1.22
N TYR A 120 7.02 -4.75 -0.02
CA TYR A 120 7.88 -3.69 0.50
C TYR A 120 8.36 -3.97 1.95
N PRO A 121 9.00 -5.12 2.22
CA PRO A 121 9.42 -5.49 3.58
C PRO A 121 10.51 -4.58 4.17
N HIS A 122 11.17 -3.77 3.34
CA HIS A 122 12.31 -2.92 3.70
C HIS A 122 11.96 -1.43 3.75
N VAL A 123 10.72 -1.05 3.44
CA VAL A 123 10.30 0.35 3.47
C VAL A 123 9.65 0.60 4.81
N TRP A 124 10.29 1.41 5.66
CA TRP A 124 9.88 1.69 7.04
C TRP A 124 9.39 3.11 7.19
N ARG A 125 8.25 3.39 6.56
CA ARG A 125 7.66 4.73 6.51
C ARG A 125 6.15 4.64 6.66
N ILE A 126 5.60 5.51 7.48
CA ILE A 126 4.15 5.77 7.51
C ILE A 126 3.80 6.90 6.56
N ILE A 127 2.62 6.84 5.96
CA ILE A 127 2.04 7.92 5.16
C ILE A 127 1.31 8.85 6.12
N VAL A 128 1.75 10.11 6.18
CA VAL A 128 1.14 11.12 7.04
C VAL A 128 0.03 11.84 6.29
N ASP A 129 0.28 12.15 5.03
CA ASP A 129 -0.63 12.90 4.17
C ASP A 129 -0.37 12.57 2.70
N TRP A 130 -1.37 12.78 1.85
CA TRP A 130 -1.25 12.59 0.41
C TRP A 130 -2.26 13.47 -0.33
N GLU A 131 -1.90 13.87 -1.54
CA GLU A 131 -2.74 14.72 -2.38
C GLU A 131 -2.71 14.21 -3.82
N LEU A 132 -3.89 14.00 -4.40
CA LEU A 132 -4.07 13.70 -5.82
C LEU A 132 -4.66 14.92 -6.52
N THR A 133 -3.85 15.57 -7.36
CA THR A 133 -4.25 16.75 -8.13
C THR A 133 -4.46 16.38 -9.60
N ASP A 134 -5.60 16.76 -10.20
CA ASP A 134 -5.78 16.74 -11.66
C ASP A 134 -5.02 17.91 -12.28
N GLU A 135 -4.07 17.61 -13.17
CA GLU A 135 -3.29 18.63 -13.89
C GLU A 135 -3.92 18.99 -15.25
N GLY A 136 -5.10 18.44 -15.56
CA GLY A 136 -5.74 18.60 -16.85
C GLY A 136 -5.07 17.76 -17.95
N GLY A 137 -5.67 17.73 -19.14
CA GLY A 137 -5.14 16.92 -20.25
C GLY A 137 -5.12 15.40 -19.97
N GLY A 138 -5.87 14.94 -18.96
CA GLY A 138 -5.84 13.57 -18.49
C GLY A 138 -4.59 13.22 -17.68
N GLN A 139 -3.94 14.21 -17.05
CA GLN A 139 -2.79 14.02 -16.18
C GLN A 139 -3.17 14.14 -14.70
N ALA A 140 -2.50 13.36 -13.87
CA ALA A 140 -2.70 13.33 -12.42
C ALA A 140 -1.34 13.38 -11.75
N ARG A 141 -1.24 14.16 -10.67
CA ARG A 141 -0.06 14.21 -9.82
C ARG A 141 -0.41 13.72 -8.43
N LEU A 142 0.35 12.75 -7.95
CA LEU A 142 0.28 12.27 -6.58
C LEU A 142 1.47 12.81 -5.77
N LEU A 143 1.17 13.55 -4.72
CA LEU A 143 2.11 13.96 -3.69
C LEU A 143 1.87 13.09 -2.44
N VAL A 144 2.95 12.64 -1.80
CA VAL A 144 2.87 11.85 -0.56
C VAL A 144 3.87 12.37 0.45
N SER A 145 3.37 12.76 1.61
CA SER A 145 4.14 13.07 2.80
C SER A 145 4.27 11.82 3.66
N SER A 146 5.50 11.49 4.05
CA SER A 146 5.77 10.28 4.83
C SER A 146 6.82 10.55 5.89
N MET A 147 6.76 9.77 6.96
CA MET A 147 7.74 9.81 8.05
C MET A 147 8.37 8.44 8.24
N PRO A 148 9.69 8.36 8.45
CA PRO A 148 10.33 7.12 8.85
C PRO A 148 9.77 6.67 10.22
N ILE A 149 9.70 5.37 10.41
CA ILE A 149 9.41 4.78 11.72
C ILE A 149 10.65 4.06 12.23
N GLU A 150 10.93 4.21 13.51
CA GLU A 150 11.97 3.47 14.22
C GLU A 150 11.29 2.28 14.94
N GLY A 151 11.66 1.03 14.59
CA GLY A 151 11.13 -0.15 15.28
C GLY A 151 11.38 -1.48 14.57
N GLU A 152 11.37 -2.59 15.32
CA GLU A 152 11.32 -3.97 14.79
C GLU A 152 9.88 -4.32 14.38
N VAL A 153 9.69 -5.06 13.27
CA VAL A 153 8.36 -5.46 12.80
C VAL A 153 7.73 -6.37 13.85
N VAL A 154 6.55 -6.01 14.37
CA VAL A 154 5.67 -6.98 15.00
C VAL A 154 5.23 -7.93 13.89
N SER A 155 5.76 -9.15 13.89
CA SER A 155 5.50 -10.13 12.85
C SER A 155 4.00 -10.39 12.77
N PHE A 156 3.34 -9.92 11.70
CA PHE A 156 1.95 -10.26 11.40
C PHE A 156 1.88 -11.78 11.24
N GLN A 157 1.37 -12.49 12.25
CA GLN A 157 1.24 -13.94 12.16
C GLN A 157 0.04 -14.22 11.27
N GLU A 158 0.24 -14.97 10.18
CA GLU A 158 -0.87 -15.45 9.38
C GLU A 158 -1.90 -16.11 10.32
N PRO A 159 -3.20 -15.73 10.23
CA PRO A 159 -4.21 -16.34 11.08
C PRO A 159 -4.17 -17.83 10.82
N LYS A 160 -3.81 -18.62 11.84
CA LYS A 160 -3.84 -20.07 11.78
C LYS A 160 -5.29 -20.43 11.46
N HIS A 161 -5.54 -20.89 10.23
CA HIS A 161 -6.82 -21.47 9.86
C HIS A 161 -7.07 -22.62 10.83
N SER A 162 -7.95 -22.37 11.81
CA SER A 162 -8.45 -23.39 12.72
C SER A 162 -9.16 -24.41 11.86
N GLN A 163 -8.50 -25.55 11.62
CA GLN A 163 -9.16 -26.71 11.05
C GLN A 163 -10.31 -27.06 11.99
N ARG A 164 -11.54 -26.84 11.52
CA ARG A 164 -12.73 -27.46 12.09
C ARG A 164 -12.45 -28.96 12.17
N GLY A 165 -12.30 -29.45 13.39
CA GLY A 165 -12.53 -30.86 13.67
C GLY A 165 -14.01 -31.10 13.50
N ASP A 166 -14.39 -31.71 12.39
CA ASP A 166 -15.65 -32.43 12.31
C ASP A 166 -15.46 -33.72 13.13
N GLY A 167 -16.23 -33.80 14.22
CA GLY A 167 -16.44 -35.03 14.99
C GLY A 167 -17.56 -35.88 14.42
#